data_AF-A0A5M4D5F8-F1
#
_entry.id   AF-A0A5M4D5F8-F1
#
_cell.length_a   1.000
_cell.length_b   1.000
_cell.length_c   1.000
_cell.angle_alpha   90.00
_cell.angle_beta   90.00
_cell.angle_gamma   90.00
#
_symmetry.space_group_name_H-M   'P 1'
#
loop_
_entity.id
_entity.type
_entity.pdbx_description
1 polymer ?
#
loop_
_entity_poly.entity_id
_entity_poly.type
_entity_poly.pdbx_seq_one_letter_code
_entity_poly.pdbx_strand_id
1 'polypeptide(L)' 'MGQLTDAIADAVRASKETPYAIAKGAGVARSQLSRLLSGERGLSSETIERLADYLGLEIKLTPKRRRK' A
#
# COMPACT_ATOMS: atom_id res chain seq x y z
N MET A 1 -9.18 -1.11 -8.74
CA MET A 1 -7.97 -1.43 -7.95
C MET A 1 -8.08 -2.87 -7.45
N GLY A 2 -6.97 -3.51 -7.08
CA GLY A 2 -7.00 -4.81 -6.40
C GLY A 2 -7.07 -4.63 -4.89
N GLN A 3 -7.66 -5.60 -4.18
CA GLN A 3 -7.89 -5.53 -2.72
C GLN A 3 -6.66 -5.14 -1.90
N LEU A 4 -5.47 -5.60 -2.29
CA LEU A 4 -4.22 -5.27 -1.61
C LEU A 4 -3.86 -3.78 -1.75
N THR A 5 -4.07 -3.23 -2.94
CA THR A 5 -3.74 -1.83 -3.24
C THR A 5 -4.71 -0.89 -2.53
N ASP A 6 -5.99 -1.27 -2.44
CA ASP A 6 -7.00 -0.53 -1.68
C ASP A 6 -6.67 -0.49 -0.18
N ALA A 7 -6.29 -1.63 0.40
CA ALA A 7 -5.90 -1.71 1.81
C ALA A 7 -4.72 -0.78 2.15
N ILE A 8 -3.72 -0.70 1.28
CA ILE A 8 -2.60 0.24 1.46
C ILE A 8 -3.06 1.69 1.31
N ALA A 9 -3.89 2.00 0.31
CA ALA A 9 -4.41 3.35 0.13
C ALA A 9 -5.21 3.82 1.34
N ASP A 10 -6.02 2.95 1.94
CA ASP A 10 -6.80 3.25 3.14
C ASP A 10 -5.91 3.44 4.37
N ALA A 11 -4.87 2.60 4.53
CA ALA A 11 -3.90 2.80 5.60
C ALA A 11 -3.14 4.13 5.48
N VAL A 12 -2.78 4.53 4.25
CA VAL A 12 -2.17 5.84 3.98
C VAL A 12 -3.12 6.98 4.37
N ARG A 13 -4.41 6.87 4.04
CA ARG A 13 -5.43 7.88 4.39
C ARG A 13 -5.73 7.93 5.89
N ALA A 14 -5.63 6.80 6.58
CA ALA A 14 -5.82 6.70 8.03
C ALA A 14 -4.60 7.21 8.82
N SER A 15 -3.42 7.25 8.20
CA SER A 15 -2.23 7.84 8.82
C SER A 15 -2.43 9.35 9.06
N LYS A 16 -1.85 9.84 10.16
CA LYS A 16 -1.79 11.28 10.49
C LYS A 16 -0.68 12.00 9.71
N GLU A 17 0.12 11.27 8.97
CA GLU A 17 1.23 11.81 8.20
C GLU A 17 0.78 12.28 6.82
N THR A 18 1.50 13.27 6.30
CA THR A 18 1.29 13.68 4.91
C THR A 18 1.74 12.57 3.95
N PRO A 19 1.13 12.44 2.76
CA PRO A 19 1.61 11.50 1.74
C PRO A 19 3.10 11.68 1.42
N TYR A 20 3.61 12.91 1.46
CA TYR A 20 5.03 13.15 1.25
C TYR A 20 5.92 12.53 2.33
N ALA A 21 5.54 12.65 3.61
CA ALA A 21 6.27 12.06 4.73
C ALA A 21 6.28 10.53 4.62
N ILE A 22 5.11 9.94 4.35
CA ILE A 22 4.97 8.49 4.15
C ILE A 22 5.84 8.00 2.99
N ALA A 23 5.78 8.66 1.83
CA ALA A 23 6.59 8.28 0.69
C ALA A 23 8.10 8.32 1.00
N LYS A 24 8.53 9.38 1.69
CA LYS A 24 9.93 9.55 2.09
C LYS A 24 10.36 8.48 3.10
N GLY A 25 9.55 8.23 4.13
CA GLY A 25 9.85 7.27 5.19
C GLY A 25 9.85 5.82 4.70
N ALA A 26 8.93 5.47 3.80
CA ALA A 26 8.89 4.15 3.16
C ALA A 26 9.92 3.97 2.03
N GLY A 27 10.70 5.01 1.69
CA GLY A 27 11.66 4.94 0.59
C GLY A 27 11.02 4.67 -0.78
N VAL A 28 9.84 5.25 -1.02
CA VAL A 28 9.08 5.12 -2.28
C VAL A 28 8.94 6.47 -2.97
N ALA A 29 8.86 6.46 -4.30
CA ALA A 29 8.69 7.69 -5.05
C ALA A 29 7.32 8.32 -4.77
N ARG A 30 7.29 9.63 -4.49
CA ARG A 30 6.05 10.40 -4.27
C ARG A 30 5.06 10.23 -5.43
N SER A 31 5.54 10.14 -6.67
CA SER A 31 4.72 9.91 -7.85
C SER A 31 3.99 8.57 -7.82
N GLN A 32 4.57 7.53 -7.23
CA GLN A 32 3.91 6.24 -7.04
C GLN A 32 2.81 6.32 -5.99
N LEU A 33 3.07 6.99 -4.86
CA LEU A 33 2.05 7.20 -3.84
C LEU A 33 0.89 8.07 -4.35
N SER A 34 1.17 9.11 -5.14
CA SER A 34 0.12 9.93 -5.75
C SER A 34 -0.78 9.12 -6.69
N ARG A 35 -0.19 8.24 -7.51
CA ARG A 35 -0.93 7.36 -8.43
C ARG A 35 -1.76 6.30 -7.69
N LEU A 36 -1.24 5.80 -6.58
CA LEU A 36 -1.98 4.93 -5.67
C LEU A 36 -3.25 5.65 -5.17
N LEU A 37 -3.10 6.87 -4.65
CA LEU A 37 -4.20 7.63 -4.08
C LEU A 37 -5.22 8.10 -5.13
N SER A 38 -4.81 8.29 -6.39
CA SER A 38 -5.69 8.73 -7.49
C SER A 38 -6.45 7.59 -8.17
N GLY A 39 -6.20 6.33 -7.83
CA GLY A 39 -6.94 5.21 -8.43
C GLY A 39 -6.43 4.75 -9.81
N GLU A 40 -5.36 5.36 -10.33
CA GLU A 40 -4.97 5.22 -11.74
C GLU A 40 -4.21 3.94 -12.06
N ARG A 41 -3.34 3.43 -11.17
CA ARG A 41 -2.56 2.20 -11.40
C ARG A 41 -2.22 1.47 -10.11
N GLY A 42 -2.08 0.14 -10.21
CA GLY A 42 -1.50 -0.69 -9.16
C GLY A 42 -0.03 -0.36 -8.91
N LEU A 43 0.43 -0.64 -7.70
CA LEU A 43 1.83 -0.53 -7.28
C LEU A 43 2.61 -1.82 -7.60
N SER A 44 3.93 -1.71 -7.66
CA SER A 44 4.79 -2.91 -7.65
C SER A 44 4.68 -3.61 -6.30
N SER A 45 4.95 -4.93 -6.25
CA SER A 45 4.97 -5.69 -4.99
C SER A 45 5.97 -5.09 -4.00
N GLU A 46 7.15 -4.71 -4.48
CA GLU A 46 8.19 -4.07 -3.65
C GLU A 46 7.70 -2.76 -3.02
N THR A 47 7.02 -1.90 -3.80
CA THR A 47 6.45 -0.66 -3.26
C THR A 47 5.40 -0.94 -2.19
N ILE A 48 4.58 -1.97 -2.39
CA ILE A 48 3.54 -2.37 -1.43
C ILE A 48 4.17 -2.88 -0.14
N GLU A 49 5.19 -3.73 -0.23
CA GLU A 49 5.91 -4.27 0.92
C GLU A 49 6.57 -3.15 1.75
N ARG A 50 7.24 -2.20 1.09
CA ARG A 50 7.85 -1.04 1.77
C ARG A 50 6.83 -0.15 2.47
N LEU A 51 5.68 0.10 1.81
CA LEU A 51 4.60 0.89 2.41
C LEU A 51 3.97 0.15 3.58
N ALA A 52 3.77 -1.17 3.47
CA ALA A 52 3.24 -1.98 4.55
C ALA A 52 4.18 -1.94 5.78
N ASP A 53 5.47 -2.16 5.57
CA ASP A 53 6.48 -2.12 6.63
C ASP A 53 6.49 -0.74 7.33
N TYR A 54 6.54 0.35 6.57
CA TYR A 54 6.51 1.70 7.11
C TYR A 54 5.24 2.01 7.91
N LEU A 55 4.09 1.53 7.44
CA LEU A 55 2.80 1.75 8.08
C LEU A 55 2.53 0.76 9.23
N GLY A 56 3.48 -0.11 9.55
CA GLY A 56 3.33 -1.12 10.61
C GLY A 56 2.30 -2.21 10.29
N LEU A 57 2.14 -2.54 9.01
CA LEU A 57 1.21 -3.54 8.51
C LEU A 57 1.91 -4.86 8.19
N GLU A 58 1.20 -5.96 8.37
CA GLU A 58 1.67 -7.31 8.06
C GLU A 58 0.92 -7.89 6.85
N ILE A 59 1.64 -8.33 5.82
CA ILE A 59 1.06 -9.00 4.64
C ILE A 59 1.08 -10.51 4.86
N LYS A 60 -0.10 -11.14 4.94
CA LYS A 60 -0.26 -12.59 5.08
C LYS A 60 -0.86 -13.22 3.82
N LEU A 61 -0.13 -14.13 3.20
CA LEU A 61 -0.65 -14.99 2.13
C LEU A 61 -1.21 -16.26 2.77
N THR A 62 -2.50 -16.52 2.55
CA THR A 62 -3.18 -17.71 3.06
C THR A 62 -3.77 -18.53 1.91
N PRO A 63 -3.75 -19.88 1.99
CA PRO A 63 -4.39 -20.71 0.97
C PRO A 63 -5.89 -20.41 0.88
N LYS A 64 -6.41 -20.22 -0.34
CA LYS A 64 -7.86 -20.13 -0.54
C LYS A 64 -8.50 -21.46 -0.15
N ARG A 65 -9.50 -21.42 0.74
CA ARG A 65 -10.29 -22.58 1.11
C ARG A 65 -10.94 -23.16 -0.16
N ARG A 66 -10.54 -24.37 -0.58
CA ARG A 66 -11.24 -25.07 -1.67
C ARG A 66 -12.70 -25.24 -1.24
N ARG A 67 -13.64 -24.68 -1.99
CA ARG A 67 -15.04 -25.11 -1.91
C ARG A 67 -15.06 -26.58 -2.32
N LYS A 68 -15.47 -27.46 -1.40
CA LYS A 68 -15.81 -28.84 -1.72
C LYS A 68 -17.05 -28.85 -2.60
#